data_AF-A0A2K8SQA3-F1
#
_entry.id   AF-A0A2K8SQA3-F1
#
_cell.length_a   1.000
_cell.length_b   1.000
_cell.length_c   1.000
_cell.angle_alpha   90.00
_cell.angle_beta   90.00
_cell.angle_gamma   90.00
#
_symmetry.space_group_name_H-M   'P 1'
#
loop_
_entity.id
_entity.type
_entity.pdbx_description
1 polymer ?
#
loop_
_entity_poly.entity_id
_entity_poly.type
_entity_poly.pdbx_seq_one_letter_code
_entity_poly.pdbx_strand_id
1 'polypeptide(L)'
;MFSYSSPAIATYLNISSPIAACVNGSKVAVINTEGVWEVEADGRKKLIPNSYHDARDCAAIDGKTYVLAVPTGLVKIKTDGTTQKIVNSVAQSRTRVKFLDGKWVIHQSVNTLSIYDTNLNFKDKRDYKVTEVTDFEYKNKYLYISGFQQQKRAGIPVQIAFLYRMGFNGISIFNLPILPGDNQGKLWGYNAATLVDNMADTRLNRLYISGNKLYVLGSVYGGNSIYRWNGKDLLTQTLITTDKYTNAAQTRDETKVYTGVVDLTSFTVERGQLSVTRLPSTGGLGDGNSNFPKTIYSDGTDIFVGSKRLFEKGQLQPQVRLRGAISNPKTPILS
;
A
#
# COMPACT_ATOMS: atom_id res chain seq x y z
N MET A 1 -22.81 13.12 -6.44
CA MET A 1 -21.50 13.19 -7.13
C MET A 1 -20.54 13.84 -6.15
N PHE A 2 -19.54 13.12 -5.64
CA PHE A 2 -18.59 13.66 -4.66
C PHE A 2 -17.64 14.63 -5.36
N SER A 3 -17.59 15.89 -4.90
CA SER A 3 -16.57 16.85 -5.29
C SER A 3 -15.29 16.53 -4.52
N TYR A 4 -14.33 15.86 -5.17
CA TYR A 4 -13.11 15.32 -4.54
C TYR A 4 -11.96 16.35 -4.34
N SER A 5 -12.27 17.65 -4.25
CA SER A 5 -11.25 18.73 -4.18
C SER A 5 -10.49 18.84 -2.84
N SER A 6 -10.58 17.85 -1.93
CA SER A 6 -9.89 17.88 -0.64
C SER A 6 -9.43 16.49 -0.19
N PRO A 7 -8.12 16.14 -0.30
CA PRO A 7 -7.57 14.89 0.19
C PRO A 7 -7.42 14.96 1.71
N ALA A 8 -8.49 14.71 2.48
CA ALA A 8 -8.37 14.41 3.90
C ALA A 8 -9.59 13.64 4.45
N ILE A 9 -9.86 12.45 3.90
CA ILE A 9 -10.90 11.57 4.45
C ILE A 9 -10.61 11.22 5.93
N ALA A 10 -9.36 11.27 6.41
CA ALA A 10 -9.07 11.02 7.83
C ALA A 10 -9.20 12.26 8.74
N THR A 11 -9.07 13.49 8.22
CA THR A 11 -9.00 14.70 9.06
C THR A 11 -10.34 15.41 9.22
N TYR A 12 -11.26 15.27 8.26
CA TYR A 12 -12.58 15.90 8.32
C TYR A 12 -13.65 15.04 9.00
N LEU A 13 -13.38 13.75 9.23
CA LEU A 13 -14.38 12.87 9.82
C LEU A 13 -14.52 13.02 11.33
N ASN A 14 -13.67 13.75 12.04
CA ASN A 14 -13.70 13.87 13.52
C ASN A 14 -14.04 12.52 14.21
N ILE A 15 -13.48 11.42 13.69
CA ILE A 15 -13.55 10.09 14.27
C ILE A 15 -12.19 9.88 14.93
N SER A 16 -12.20 9.61 16.22
CA SER A 16 -10.98 9.37 16.98
C SER A 16 -10.30 8.09 16.49
N SER A 17 -8.97 8.15 16.31
CA SER A 17 -8.11 6.98 16.07
C SER A 17 -8.60 6.00 14.99
N PRO A 18 -8.82 6.46 13.74
CA PRO A 18 -9.25 5.58 12.66
C PRO A 18 -8.18 4.51 12.37
N ILE A 19 -8.62 3.26 12.29
CA ILE A 19 -7.81 2.07 12.04
C ILE A 19 -7.82 1.72 10.54
N ALA A 20 -9.02 1.61 9.97
CA ALA A 20 -9.26 1.23 8.59
C ALA A 20 -10.54 1.87 8.06
N ALA A 21 -10.69 1.89 6.73
CA ALA A 21 -11.90 2.36 6.10
C ALA A 21 -12.18 1.58 4.81
N CYS A 22 -13.46 1.38 4.51
CA CYS A 22 -13.92 0.81 3.25
C CYS A 22 -15.09 1.62 2.67
N VAL A 23 -15.29 1.53 1.36
CA VAL A 23 -16.42 2.17 0.68
C VAL A 23 -17.61 1.21 0.69
N ASN A 24 -18.80 1.74 1.01
CA ASN A 24 -20.05 1.00 0.98
C ASN A 24 -21.11 1.79 0.19
N GLY A 25 -21.14 1.59 -1.13
CA GLY A 25 -22.00 2.38 -2.02
C GLY A 25 -21.66 3.87 -1.95
N SER A 26 -22.62 4.69 -1.51
CA SER A 26 -22.43 6.14 -1.30
C SER A 26 -21.82 6.51 0.05
N LYS A 27 -21.56 5.54 0.93
CA LYS A 27 -21.04 5.75 2.28
C LYS A 27 -19.58 5.33 2.40
N VAL A 28 -18.94 5.82 3.46
CA VAL A 28 -17.65 5.31 3.92
C VAL A 28 -17.85 4.67 5.28
N ALA A 29 -17.44 3.41 5.42
CA ALA A 29 -17.35 2.77 6.73
C ALA A 29 -15.95 3.00 7.29
N VAL A 30 -15.84 3.54 8.50
CA VAL A 30 -14.58 3.77 9.21
C VAL A 30 -14.57 2.95 10.48
N ILE A 31 -13.48 2.27 10.75
CA ILE A 31 -13.31 1.47 11.96
C ILE A 31 -12.37 2.19 12.91
N ASN A 32 -12.74 2.22 14.18
CA ASN A 32 -11.90 2.68 15.27
C ASN A 32 -12.05 1.77 16.49
N THR A 33 -11.60 2.25 17.65
CA THR A 33 -11.69 1.56 18.95
C THR A 33 -13.10 1.48 19.52
N GLU A 34 -14.10 2.11 18.90
CA GLU A 34 -15.50 2.06 19.33
C GLU A 34 -16.34 1.10 18.47
N GLY A 35 -15.89 0.81 17.24
CA GLY A 35 -16.57 -0.07 16.31
C GLY A 35 -16.54 0.46 14.88
N VAL A 36 -17.62 0.19 14.14
CA VAL A 36 -17.80 0.59 12.74
C VAL A 36 -18.71 1.82 12.67
N TRP A 37 -18.16 2.90 12.15
CA TRP A 37 -18.86 4.15 11.86
C TRP A 37 -19.23 4.22 10.38
N GLU A 38 -20.51 4.32 10.06
CA GLU A 38 -20.95 4.74 8.73
C GLU A 38 -20.91 6.25 8.63
N VAL A 39 -20.27 6.76 7.58
CA VAL A 39 -20.22 8.19 7.26
C VAL A 39 -20.88 8.41 5.91
N GLU A 40 -21.91 9.24 5.92
CA GLU A 40 -22.62 9.70 4.73
C GLU A 40 -21.83 10.80 3.99
N ALA A 41 -22.22 11.05 2.74
CA ALA A 41 -21.60 12.07 1.91
C ALA A 41 -21.70 13.49 2.47
N ASP A 42 -22.79 13.75 3.21
CA ASP A 42 -23.07 15.02 3.90
C ASP A 42 -22.36 15.15 5.25
N GLY A 43 -21.55 14.15 5.65
CA GLY A 43 -20.80 14.13 6.89
C GLY A 43 -21.57 13.62 8.11
N ARG A 44 -22.84 13.21 7.97
CA ARG A 44 -23.57 12.51 9.04
C ARG A 44 -22.91 11.17 9.35
N LYS A 45 -22.88 10.83 10.64
CA LYS A 45 -22.18 9.64 11.14
C LYS A 45 -23.12 8.79 11.97
N LYS A 46 -22.99 7.47 11.84
CA LYS A 46 -23.74 6.50 12.62
C LYS A 46 -22.82 5.38 13.08
N LEU A 47 -22.69 5.19 14.39
CA LEU A 47 -22.05 4.02 14.95
C LEU A 47 -22.98 2.81 14.81
N ILE A 48 -22.46 1.71 14.29
CA ILE A 48 -23.18 0.43 14.26
C ILE A 48 -23.13 -0.16 15.68
N PRO A 49 -24.28 -0.50 16.29
CA PRO A 49 -24.29 -1.05 17.64
C PRO A 49 -23.53 -2.39 17.69
N ASN A 50 -22.89 -2.70 18.82
CA ASN A 50 -22.18 -3.97 19.06
C ASN A 50 -21.15 -4.35 17.98
N SER A 51 -20.56 -3.37 17.30
CA SER A 51 -19.65 -3.59 16.16
C SER A 51 -18.16 -3.57 16.53
N TYR A 52 -17.82 -3.44 17.81
CA TYR A 52 -16.45 -3.47 18.27
C TYR A 52 -15.90 -4.90 18.34
N HIS A 53 -14.85 -5.16 17.55
CA HIS A 53 -14.20 -6.48 17.49
C HIS A 53 -12.66 -6.42 17.37
N ASP A 54 -12.01 -5.33 17.81
CA ASP A 54 -10.55 -5.12 17.64
C ASP A 54 -10.07 -5.34 16.19
N ALA A 55 -10.87 -4.86 15.23
CA ALA A 55 -10.63 -5.08 13.81
C ALA A 55 -9.38 -4.34 13.32
N ARG A 56 -8.63 -4.98 12.43
CA ARG A 56 -7.42 -4.48 11.76
C ARG A 56 -7.72 -3.94 10.36
N ASP A 57 -8.78 -4.43 9.74
CA ASP A 57 -9.26 -3.99 8.43
C ASP A 57 -10.74 -4.35 8.22
N CYS A 58 -11.36 -3.82 7.16
CA CYS A 58 -12.73 -4.17 6.79
C CYS A 58 -13.07 -4.10 5.31
N ALA A 59 -14.14 -4.82 4.97
CA ALA A 59 -14.79 -4.76 3.67
C ALA A 59 -16.31 -4.71 3.82
N ALA A 60 -16.98 -3.93 2.98
CA ALA A 60 -18.43 -3.93 2.85
C ALA A 60 -18.86 -4.86 1.71
N ILE A 61 -19.94 -5.63 1.91
CA ILE A 61 -20.41 -6.63 0.93
C ILE A 61 -21.64 -6.15 0.14
N ASP A 62 -22.67 -5.62 0.80
CA ASP A 62 -24.00 -5.47 0.18
C ASP A 62 -24.79 -4.25 0.68
N GLY A 63 -24.13 -3.21 1.18
CA GLY A 63 -24.82 -2.08 1.80
C GLY A 63 -25.25 -2.34 3.25
N LYS A 64 -25.37 -3.61 3.66
CA LYS A 64 -25.99 -4.02 4.93
C LYS A 64 -25.06 -4.85 5.81
N THR A 65 -23.94 -5.29 5.25
CA THR A 65 -23.05 -6.25 5.87
C THR A 65 -21.60 -5.82 5.75
N TYR A 66 -20.87 -5.94 6.86
CA TYR A 66 -19.43 -5.74 6.95
C TYR A 66 -18.71 -7.03 7.31
N VAL A 67 -17.56 -7.24 6.70
CA VAL A 67 -16.59 -8.24 7.14
C VAL A 67 -15.42 -7.51 7.76
N LEU A 68 -15.14 -7.86 9.01
CA LEU A 68 -14.06 -7.33 9.80
C LEU A 68 -12.95 -8.36 9.88
N ALA A 69 -11.74 -7.94 9.57
CA ALA A 69 -10.57 -8.77 9.85
C ALA A 69 -10.08 -8.44 11.25
N VAL A 70 -10.09 -9.43 12.14
CA VAL A 70 -9.77 -9.33 13.57
C VAL A 70 -8.65 -10.31 13.89
N PRO A 71 -7.89 -10.18 15.00
CA PRO A 71 -6.77 -11.07 15.32
C PRO A 71 -7.08 -12.58 15.23
N THR A 72 -8.31 -12.95 15.59
CA THR A 72 -8.80 -14.35 15.56
C THR A 72 -9.33 -14.81 14.20
N GLY A 73 -9.51 -13.90 13.24
CA GLY A 73 -9.88 -14.19 11.85
C GLY A 73 -10.86 -13.21 11.23
N LEU A 74 -12.00 -13.70 10.75
CA LEU A 74 -13.02 -12.85 10.12
C LEU A 74 -14.30 -12.86 10.92
N VAL A 75 -14.88 -11.68 11.13
CA VAL A 75 -16.22 -11.51 11.72
C VAL A 75 -17.14 -10.86 10.70
N LYS A 76 -18.30 -11.46 10.45
CA LYS A 76 -19.35 -10.89 9.61
C LYS A 76 -20.41 -10.25 10.49
N ILE A 77 -20.66 -8.95 10.32
CA ILE A 77 -21.67 -8.20 11.07
C ILE A 77 -22.65 -7.50 10.12
N LYS A 78 -23.87 -7.26 10.60
CA LYS A 78 -24.88 -6.44 9.92
C LYS A 78 -24.88 -4.99 10.42
N THR A 79 -25.52 -4.10 9.67
CA THR A 79 -25.78 -2.70 10.06
C THR A 79 -26.67 -2.54 11.29
N ASP A 80 -27.39 -3.59 11.69
CA ASP A 80 -28.16 -3.65 12.93
C ASP A 80 -27.33 -4.12 14.15
N GLY A 81 -26.04 -4.44 13.94
CA GLY A 81 -25.13 -4.92 14.99
C GLY A 81 -25.13 -6.45 15.18
N THR A 82 -25.98 -7.18 14.48
CA THR A 82 -26.03 -8.64 14.60
C THR A 82 -24.79 -9.29 13.99
N THR A 83 -24.08 -10.10 14.77
CA THR A 83 -22.98 -10.94 14.27
C THR A 83 -23.56 -12.18 13.59
N GLN A 84 -23.16 -12.45 12.34
CA GLN A 84 -23.64 -13.59 11.56
C GLN A 84 -22.71 -14.80 11.61
N LYS A 85 -21.38 -14.58 11.62
CA LYS A 85 -20.40 -15.67 11.54
C LYS A 85 -19.02 -15.20 11.97
N ILE A 86 -18.28 -16.11 12.61
CA ILE A 86 -16.86 -15.97 12.91
C ILE A 86 -16.11 -17.10 12.20
N VAL A 87 -15.07 -16.76 11.45
CA VAL A 87 -14.14 -17.74 10.87
C VAL A 87 -12.82 -17.60 11.60
N ASN A 88 -12.39 -18.69 12.24
CA ASN A 88 -11.08 -18.73 12.86
C ASN A 88 -10.01 -18.84 11.77
N SER A 89 -9.16 -17.82 11.69
CA SER A 89 -7.98 -17.80 10.84
C SER A 89 -6.99 -16.86 11.49
N VAL A 90 -5.75 -17.27 11.73
CA VAL A 90 -4.78 -16.40 12.43
C VAL A 90 -4.56 -15.13 11.59
N ALA A 91 -5.06 -13.99 12.07
CA ALA A 91 -4.76 -12.69 11.51
C ALA A 91 -3.58 -12.08 12.28
N GLN A 92 -2.73 -11.35 11.57
CA GLN A 92 -1.61 -10.64 12.16
C GLN A 92 -1.86 -9.13 12.04
N SER A 93 -1.02 -8.32 12.68
CA SER A 93 -1.19 -6.86 12.78
C SER A 93 -1.28 -6.10 11.45
N ARG A 94 -0.99 -6.75 10.32
CA ARG A 94 -0.99 -6.16 8.96
C ARG A 94 -1.99 -6.79 7.99
N THR A 95 -2.94 -7.57 8.49
CA THR A 95 -3.97 -8.22 7.69
C THR A 95 -4.80 -7.22 6.87
N ARG A 96 -5.24 -7.68 5.69
CA ARG A 96 -6.16 -6.98 4.79
C ARG A 96 -7.39 -7.81 4.47
N VAL A 97 -8.53 -7.18 4.29
CA VAL A 97 -9.73 -7.83 3.77
C VAL A 97 -10.36 -6.98 2.67
N LYS A 98 -10.67 -7.59 1.53
CA LYS A 98 -11.34 -6.91 0.41
C LYS A 98 -12.49 -7.73 -0.13
N PHE A 99 -13.51 -7.03 -0.61
CA PHE A 99 -14.66 -7.63 -1.27
C PHE A 99 -14.57 -7.40 -2.78
N LEU A 100 -14.58 -8.48 -3.55
CA LEU A 100 -14.29 -8.49 -4.98
C LEU A 100 -15.47 -9.05 -5.77
N ASP A 101 -15.76 -8.42 -6.92
CA ASP A 101 -16.75 -8.86 -7.91
C ASP A 101 -18.16 -9.14 -7.35
N GLY A 102 -18.53 -8.51 -6.23
CA GLY A 102 -19.84 -8.74 -5.61
C GLY A 102 -20.01 -10.15 -5.02
N LYS A 103 -18.94 -10.96 -4.93
CA LYS A 103 -19.05 -12.39 -4.65
C LYS A 103 -18.01 -12.92 -3.67
N TRP A 104 -16.81 -12.35 -3.67
CA TRP A 104 -15.67 -12.96 -3.00
C TRP A 104 -15.10 -12.06 -1.93
N VAL A 105 -14.87 -12.63 -0.76
CA VAL A 105 -14.13 -12.00 0.33
C VAL A 105 -12.72 -12.58 0.30
N ILE A 106 -11.73 -11.73 0.09
CA ILE A 106 -10.32 -12.11 0.12
C ILE A 106 -9.73 -11.61 1.43
N HIS A 107 -9.13 -12.52 2.17
CA HIS A 107 -8.47 -12.24 3.43
C HIS A 107 -6.97 -12.51 3.30
N GLN A 108 -6.17 -11.49 3.61
CA GLN A 108 -4.72 -11.56 3.60
C GLN A 108 -4.19 -11.83 5.00
N SER A 109 -3.43 -12.91 5.11
CA SER A 109 -2.56 -13.21 6.25
C SER A 109 -1.10 -13.01 5.84
N VAL A 110 -0.14 -13.26 6.75
CA VAL A 110 1.30 -12.97 6.57
C VAL A 110 1.80 -13.30 5.18
N ASN A 111 1.69 -14.55 4.72
CA ASN A 111 2.24 -14.99 3.43
C ASN A 111 1.18 -15.67 2.55
N THR A 112 -0.10 -15.46 2.84
CA THR A 112 -1.21 -16.15 2.17
C THR A 112 -2.38 -15.23 1.88
N LEU A 113 -3.13 -15.57 0.84
CA LEU A 113 -4.48 -15.04 0.60
C LEU A 113 -5.47 -16.21 0.68
N SER A 114 -6.49 -16.05 1.52
CA SER A 114 -7.61 -16.98 1.65
C SER A 114 -8.85 -16.41 0.98
N ILE A 115 -9.58 -17.25 0.24
CA ILE A 115 -10.76 -16.89 -0.52
C ILE A 115 -11.99 -17.45 0.19
N TYR A 116 -13.00 -16.61 0.36
CA TYR A 116 -14.30 -16.98 0.91
C TYR A 116 -15.42 -16.47 0.01
N ASP A 117 -16.58 -17.13 0.04
CA ASP A 117 -17.82 -16.54 -0.48
C ASP A 117 -18.40 -15.48 0.49
N THR A 118 -19.49 -14.82 0.09
CA THR A 118 -20.19 -13.82 0.90
C THR A 118 -20.75 -14.37 2.22
N ASN A 119 -20.90 -15.69 2.35
CA ASN A 119 -21.30 -16.36 3.58
C ASN A 119 -20.09 -16.80 4.44
N LEU A 120 -18.90 -16.30 4.09
CA LEU A 120 -17.62 -16.68 4.68
C LEU A 120 -17.37 -18.19 4.67
N ASN A 121 -17.85 -18.92 3.67
CA ASN A 121 -17.42 -20.30 3.47
C ASN A 121 -16.11 -20.30 2.70
N PHE A 122 -15.11 -20.99 3.25
CA PHE A 122 -13.79 -21.13 2.65
C PHE A 122 -13.87 -21.79 1.27
N LYS A 123 -13.09 -21.28 0.32
CA LYS A 123 -13.00 -21.83 -1.04
C LYS A 123 -11.61 -22.32 -1.36
N ASP A 124 -10.60 -21.48 -1.14
CA ASP A 124 -9.22 -21.77 -1.48
C ASP A 124 -8.26 -20.89 -0.69
N LYS A 125 -6.99 -21.29 -0.65
CA LYS A 125 -5.89 -20.55 -0.01
C LYS A 125 -4.66 -20.66 -0.87
N ARG A 126 -4.07 -19.50 -1.19
CA ARG A 126 -2.77 -19.43 -1.85
C ARG A 126 -1.68 -19.08 -0.86
N ASP A 127 -0.64 -19.91 -0.81
CA ASP A 127 0.63 -19.62 -0.14
C ASP A 127 1.66 -19.16 -1.19
N TYR A 128 2.31 -18.03 -0.93
CA TYR A 128 3.26 -17.42 -1.86
C TYR A 128 4.71 -17.81 -1.61
N LYS A 129 5.02 -18.56 -0.54
CA LYS A 129 6.39 -18.89 -0.12
C LYS A 129 7.29 -17.64 -0.01
N VAL A 130 6.66 -16.53 0.36
CA VAL A 130 7.32 -15.26 0.65
C VAL A 130 7.33 -15.00 2.16
N THR A 131 8.10 -14.02 2.60
CA THR A 131 8.17 -13.61 4.00
C THR A 131 6.89 -12.92 4.40
N GLU A 132 6.46 -11.92 3.62
CA GLU A 132 5.24 -11.19 3.91
C GLU A 132 4.60 -10.66 2.63
N VAL A 133 3.30 -10.90 2.49
CA VAL A 133 2.36 -10.16 1.65
C VAL A 133 1.85 -8.98 2.47
N THR A 134 1.97 -7.78 1.94
CA THR A 134 1.67 -6.53 2.65
C THR A 134 0.38 -5.86 2.21
N ASP A 135 -0.01 -6.10 0.95
CA ASP A 135 -1.23 -5.56 0.35
C ASP A 135 -1.58 -6.33 -0.92
N PHE A 136 -2.81 -6.16 -1.38
CA PHE A 136 -3.26 -6.66 -2.66
C PHE A 136 -4.35 -5.78 -3.27
N GLU A 137 -4.40 -5.68 -4.60
CA GLU A 137 -5.47 -5.04 -5.35
C GLU A 137 -6.04 -5.99 -6.41
N TYR A 138 -7.25 -5.68 -6.89
CA TYR A 138 -7.92 -6.50 -7.89
C TYR A 138 -8.43 -5.66 -9.05
N LYS A 139 -8.15 -6.09 -10.28
CA LYS A 139 -8.77 -5.54 -11.47
C LYS A 139 -8.74 -6.53 -12.62
N ASN A 140 -9.83 -6.60 -13.39
CA ASN A 140 -9.92 -7.37 -14.64
C ASN A 140 -9.46 -8.83 -14.50
N LYS A 141 -9.97 -9.57 -13.49
CA LYS A 141 -9.59 -10.97 -13.22
C LYS A 141 -8.13 -11.16 -12.78
N TYR A 142 -7.41 -10.10 -12.45
CA TYR A 142 -6.06 -10.18 -11.90
C TYR A 142 -6.00 -9.64 -10.47
N LEU A 143 -5.30 -10.38 -9.62
CA LEU A 143 -4.83 -9.92 -8.31
C LEU A 143 -3.42 -9.38 -8.46
N TYR A 144 -3.19 -8.18 -7.94
CA TYR A 144 -1.91 -7.52 -7.83
C TYR A 144 -1.47 -7.61 -6.39
N ILE A 145 -0.37 -8.30 -6.11
CA ILE A 145 0.00 -8.69 -4.75
C ILE A 145 1.38 -8.14 -4.46
N SER A 146 1.50 -7.36 -3.39
CA SER A 146 2.78 -6.77 -2.99
C SER A 146 3.29 -7.37 -1.70
N GLY A 147 4.61 -7.28 -1.51
CA GLY A 147 5.22 -7.66 -0.26
C GLY A 147 6.73 -7.57 -0.29
N PHE A 148 7.38 -8.38 0.55
CA PHE A 148 8.81 -8.59 0.53
C PHE A 148 9.19 -10.03 0.89
N GLN A 149 10.40 -10.40 0.47
CA GLN A 149 11.05 -11.66 0.81
C GLN A 149 12.37 -11.38 1.52
N GLN A 150 12.61 -12.05 2.64
CA GLN A 150 13.91 -12.14 3.29
C GLN A 150 14.82 -13.04 2.46
N GLN A 151 15.96 -12.49 2.08
CA GLN A 151 17.01 -13.18 1.36
C GLN A 151 18.32 -13.06 2.14
N LYS A 152 19.32 -13.83 1.72
CA LYS A 152 20.68 -13.74 2.24
C LYS A 152 21.66 -13.66 1.09
N ARG A 153 22.67 -12.80 1.21
CA ARG A 153 23.85 -12.81 0.34
C ARG A 153 25.11 -12.72 1.18
N ALA A 154 26.03 -13.66 0.96
CA ALA A 154 27.29 -13.74 1.72
C ALA A 154 27.06 -13.65 3.25
N GLY A 155 25.99 -14.26 3.75
CA GLY A 155 25.61 -14.23 5.18
C GLY A 155 24.84 -12.98 5.63
N ILE A 156 24.78 -11.92 4.82
CA ILE A 156 24.08 -10.68 5.16
C ILE A 156 22.59 -10.81 4.80
N PRO A 157 21.65 -10.63 5.75
CA PRO A 157 20.23 -10.63 5.47
C PRO A 157 19.83 -9.35 4.71
N VAL A 158 18.92 -9.50 3.74
CA VAL A 158 18.36 -8.38 2.98
C VAL A 158 16.91 -8.66 2.60
N GLN A 159 16.07 -7.64 2.65
CA GLN A 159 14.68 -7.71 2.23
C GLN A 159 14.51 -7.22 0.80
N ILE A 160 13.81 -8.00 -0.01
CA ILE A 160 13.56 -7.68 -1.41
C ILE A 160 12.06 -7.56 -1.64
N ALA A 161 11.63 -6.38 -2.06
CA ALA A 161 10.25 -6.13 -2.43
C ALA A 161 9.85 -6.99 -3.64
N PHE A 162 8.58 -7.35 -3.72
CA PHE A 162 7.99 -7.98 -4.91
C PHE A 162 6.62 -7.39 -5.21
N LEU A 163 6.25 -7.43 -6.49
CA LEU A 163 4.90 -7.22 -6.99
C LEU A 163 4.55 -8.32 -7.99
N TYR A 164 3.50 -9.08 -7.69
CA TYR A 164 2.98 -10.12 -8.57
C TYR A 164 1.67 -9.70 -9.20
N ARG A 165 1.47 -10.03 -10.47
CA ARG A 165 0.17 -10.04 -11.16
C ARG A 165 -0.23 -11.49 -11.34
N MET A 166 -1.34 -11.91 -10.74
CA MET A 166 -1.78 -13.32 -10.73
C MET A 166 -3.22 -13.41 -11.20
N GLY A 167 -3.52 -14.40 -12.03
CA GLY A 167 -4.89 -14.63 -12.50
C GLY A 167 -5.80 -15.09 -11.36
N PHE A 168 -7.05 -14.65 -11.39
CA PHE A 168 -8.08 -14.99 -10.42
C PHE A 168 -9.40 -15.28 -11.14
N ASN A 169 -9.95 -16.48 -10.95
CA ASN A 169 -11.24 -16.87 -11.53
C ASN A 169 -12.43 -16.68 -10.56
N GLY A 170 -12.20 -16.25 -9.33
CA GLY A 170 -13.21 -16.14 -8.28
C GLY A 170 -13.03 -17.15 -7.15
N ILE A 171 -12.64 -18.38 -7.48
CA ILE A 171 -12.50 -19.47 -6.51
C ILE A 171 -11.06 -19.93 -6.32
N SER A 172 -10.14 -19.50 -7.20
CA SER A 172 -8.73 -19.89 -7.15
C SER A 172 -7.82 -18.77 -7.67
N ILE A 173 -6.60 -18.73 -7.12
CA ILE A 173 -5.51 -17.86 -7.57
C ILE A 173 -4.51 -18.71 -8.36
N PHE A 174 -4.35 -18.42 -9.65
CA PHE A 174 -3.48 -19.15 -10.54
C PHE A 174 -2.00 -18.79 -10.33
N ASN A 175 -1.11 -19.61 -10.88
CA ASN A 175 0.32 -19.27 -10.95
C ASN A 175 0.57 -17.97 -11.72
N LEU A 176 1.78 -17.43 -11.59
CA LEU A 176 2.20 -16.26 -12.35
C LEU A 176 1.92 -16.49 -13.85
N PRO A 177 1.19 -15.58 -14.51
CA PRO A 177 0.94 -15.68 -15.93
C PRO A 177 2.27 -15.52 -16.68
N ILE A 178 2.48 -16.35 -17.70
CA ILE A 178 3.56 -16.17 -18.65
C ILE A 178 3.12 -15.03 -19.58
N LEU A 179 3.76 -13.87 -19.45
CA LEU A 179 3.45 -12.68 -20.24
C LEU A 179 4.54 -12.48 -21.30
N PRO A 180 4.22 -11.89 -22.47
CA PRO A 180 5.22 -11.46 -23.42
C PRO A 180 6.17 -10.43 -22.81
N GLY A 181 7.49 -10.59 -23.01
CA GLY A 181 8.54 -9.73 -22.47
C GLY A 181 9.20 -10.28 -21.20
N ASP A 182 10.15 -9.52 -20.63
CA ASP A 182 11.01 -10.00 -19.53
C ASP A 182 10.29 -10.11 -18.17
N ASN A 183 9.13 -9.46 -18.02
CA ASN A 183 8.38 -9.42 -16.77
C ASN A 183 7.28 -10.49 -16.75
N GLN A 184 7.63 -11.72 -16.38
CA GLN A 184 6.74 -12.89 -16.29
C GLN A 184 5.69 -12.78 -15.15
N GLY A 185 4.82 -11.77 -15.21
CA GLY A 185 3.83 -11.49 -14.16
C GLY A 185 4.44 -10.99 -12.86
N LYS A 186 5.72 -10.63 -12.87
CA LYS A 186 6.47 -10.15 -11.71
C LYS A 186 7.18 -8.83 -12.03
N LEU A 187 7.00 -7.86 -11.16
CA LEU A 187 7.80 -6.64 -11.08
C LEU A 187 8.45 -6.57 -9.70
N TRP A 188 9.59 -5.89 -9.60
CA TRP A 188 10.49 -6.02 -8.44
C TRP A 188 10.86 -7.49 -8.18
N GLY A 189 11.63 -7.77 -7.12
CA GLY A 189 11.99 -9.13 -6.75
C GLY A 189 13.20 -9.65 -7.51
N TYR A 190 14.33 -8.96 -7.34
CA TYR A 190 15.64 -9.31 -7.88
C TYR A 190 16.09 -10.73 -7.49
N ASN A 191 16.96 -11.30 -8.32
CA ASN A 191 17.65 -12.54 -7.99
C ASN A 191 18.68 -12.27 -6.89
N ALA A 192 18.71 -13.10 -5.85
CA ALA A 192 19.69 -12.97 -4.77
C ALA A 192 21.15 -13.07 -5.28
N ALA A 193 21.38 -13.74 -6.41
CA ALA A 193 22.69 -13.85 -7.02
C ALA A 193 23.19 -12.53 -7.66
N THR A 194 22.28 -11.63 -8.06
CA THR A 194 22.64 -10.35 -8.72
C THR A 194 22.83 -9.21 -7.72
N LEU A 195 22.71 -9.51 -6.44
CA LEU A 195 22.92 -8.56 -5.37
C LEU A 195 24.42 -8.20 -5.27
N VAL A 196 24.78 -7.04 -4.70
CA VAL A 196 26.16 -6.55 -4.46
C VAL A 196 26.29 -5.96 -3.04
N ASP A 197 27.44 -5.40 -2.65
CA ASP A 197 27.64 -4.86 -1.30
C ASP A 197 26.84 -3.57 -1.05
N ASN A 198 26.56 -3.23 0.22
CA ASN A 198 25.80 -2.05 0.66
C ASN A 198 24.34 -1.98 0.16
N MET A 199 23.59 -3.05 0.38
CA MET A 199 22.20 -3.14 -0.05
C MET A 199 21.24 -2.46 0.92
N ALA A 200 20.16 -1.94 0.37
CA ALA A 200 19.04 -1.48 1.16
C ALA A 200 17.94 -2.53 1.17
N ASP A 201 17.32 -2.73 2.33
CA ASP A 201 16.08 -3.47 2.47
C ASP A 201 14.98 -2.73 1.72
N THR A 202 14.26 -3.45 0.87
CA THR A 202 13.14 -2.90 0.11
C THR A 202 11.85 -3.65 0.45
N ARG A 203 10.76 -2.89 0.60
CA ARG A 203 9.41 -3.43 0.77
C ARG A 203 8.45 -2.68 -0.12
N LEU A 204 7.47 -3.37 -0.70
CA LEU A 204 6.24 -2.73 -1.16
C LEU A 204 5.20 -2.88 -0.05
N ASN A 205 4.49 -1.81 0.26
CA ASN A 205 3.64 -1.71 1.46
C ASN A 205 2.17 -1.47 1.13
N ARG A 206 1.88 -0.65 0.11
CA ARG A 206 0.51 -0.37 -0.31
C ARG A 206 0.38 -0.38 -1.82
N LEU A 207 -0.80 -0.78 -2.27
CA LEU A 207 -1.22 -0.75 -3.65
C LEU A 207 -2.50 0.08 -3.76
N TYR A 208 -2.70 0.69 -4.92
CA TYR A 208 -3.95 1.34 -5.26
C TYR A 208 -4.15 1.33 -6.77
N ILE A 209 -5.35 1.03 -7.23
CA ILE A 209 -5.69 1.03 -8.67
C ILE A 209 -6.61 2.21 -8.98
N SER A 210 -6.26 2.97 -10.01
CA SER A 210 -7.16 3.96 -10.63
C SER A 210 -6.93 4.01 -12.14
N GLY A 211 -8.01 4.01 -12.92
CA GLY A 211 -7.95 3.83 -14.36
C GLY A 211 -7.15 2.56 -14.71
N ASN A 212 -6.31 2.63 -15.74
CA ASN A 212 -5.41 1.52 -16.14
C ASN A 212 -4.05 1.51 -15.43
N LYS A 213 -3.95 2.19 -14.28
CA LYS A 213 -2.70 2.32 -13.55
C LYS A 213 -2.79 1.66 -12.19
N LEU A 214 -1.69 1.02 -11.80
CA LEU A 214 -1.44 0.56 -10.45
C LEU A 214 -0.37 1.45 -9.82
N TYR A 215 -0.76 2.09 -8.73
CA TYR A 215 0.10 2.93 -7.92
C TYR A 215 0.66 2.07 -6.79
N VAL A 216 1.97 2.12 -6.62
CA VAL A 216 2.67 1.34 -5.60
C VAL A 216 3.35 2.28 -4.62
N LEU A 217 3.26 1.95 -3.33
CA LEU A 217 3.95 2.66 -2.26
C LEU A 217 4.86 1.70 -1.52
N GLY A 218 6.14 1.98 -1.53
CA GLY A 218 7.15 1.16 -0.89
C GLY A 218 8.01 1.93 0.11
N SER A 219 8.84 1.18 0.81
CA SER A 219 9.87 1.72 1.69
C SER A 219 11.22 1.09 1.42
N VAL A 220 12.25 1.88 1.68
CA VAL A 220 13.65 1.47 1.66
C VAL A 220 14.24 1.73 3.04
N TYR A 221 14.89 0.73 3.63
CA TYR A 221 15.63 0.84 4.89
C TYR A 221 17.09 0.51 4.62
N GLY A 222 18.03 1.22 5.22
CA GLY A 222 19.42 1.01 4.87
C GLY A 222 19.83 1.71 3.57
N GLY A 223 21.14 1.78 3.36
CA GLY A 223 21.76 2.39 2.18
C GLY A 223 22.48 3.71 2.48
N ASN A 224 23.76 3.79 2.09
CA ASN A 224 24.60 4.97 2.28
C ASN A 224 24.34 6.09 1.26
N SER A 225 23.45 5.85 0.29
CA SER A 225 23.10 6.85 -0.73
C SER A 225 21.63 6.73 -1.13
N ILE A 226 21.02 7.88 -1.42
CA ILE A 226 19.67 8.00 -2.00
C ILE A 226 19.61 7.50 -3.46
N TYR A 227 20.77 7.29 -4.08
CA TYR A 227 20.93 6.73 -5.42
C TYR A 227 21.88 5.55 -5.33
N ARG A 228 21.41 4.35 -5.65
CA ARG A 228 22.34 3.29 -6.03
C ARG A 228 21.87 2.37 -7.15
N TRP A 229 20.65 2.53 -7.66
CA TRP A 229 20.16 1.70 -8.76
C TRP A 229 19.16 2.47 -9.63
N ASN A 230 19.49 2.63 -10.91
CA ASN A 230 18.48 2.88 -11.92
C ASN A 230 17.58 1.63 -11.96
N GLY A 231 16.30 1.78 -11.60
CA GLY A 231 15.36 0.65 -11.52
C GLY A 231 15.08 -0.05 -12.86
N LYS A 232 15.66 0.44 -13.97
CA LYS A 232 15.61 -0.20 -15.30
C LYS A 232 16.93 -0.83 -15.74
N ASP A 233 18.07 -0.44 -15.17
CA ASP A 233 19.38 -0.89 -15.64
C ASP A 233 20.39 -0.86 -14.49
N LEU A 234 20.85 -2.05 -14.07
CA LEU A 234 21.83 -2.21 -13.00
C LEU A 234 23.27 -1.93 -13.47
N LEU A 235 23.49 -1.67 -14.77
CA LEU A 235 24.82 -1.44 -15.35
C LEU A 235 25.20 0.05 -15.36
N THR A 236 24.24 0.97 -15.36
CA THR A 236 24.52 2.42 -15.33
C THR A 236 24.63 2.93 -13.90
N GLN A 237 25.85 2.98 -13.37
CA GLN A 237 26.18 3.57 -12.06
C GLN A 237 26.19 5.11 -12.08
N THR A 238 25.24 5.76 -12.77
CA THR A 238 25.29 7.21 -12.94
C THR A 238 24.80 7.93 -11.69
N LEU A 239 25.76 8.41 -10.88
CA LEU A 239 25.51 9.35 -9.79
C LEU A 239 25.11 10.70 -10.41
N ILE A 240 23.93 11.24 -10.07
CA ILE A 240 23.58 12.62 -10.42
C ILE A 240 24.40 13.54 -9.50
N THR A 241 25.48 14.13 -10.02
CA THR A 241 26.47 14.90 -9.24
C THR A 241 26.11 16.38 -9.05
N THR A 242 25.05 16.87 -9.71
CA THR A 242 24.70 18.30 -9.75
C THR A 242 23.52 18.70 -8.86
N ASP A 243 22.93 17.76 -8.11
CA ASP A 243 21.88 18.10 -7.15
C ASP A 243 22.52 18.70 -5.88
N LYS A 244 22.06 19.86 -5.42
CA LYS A 244 22.48 20.48 -4.15
C LYS A 244 22.22 19.60 -2.92
N TYR A 245 21.49 18.48 -3.07
CA TYR A 245 21.25 17.45 -2.07
C TYR A 245 22.19 16.22 -2.17
N THR A 246 23.24 16.27 -3.01
CA THR A 246 24.20 15.16 -3.28
C THR A 246 25.08 14.76 -2.11
N ASN A 247 25.30 15.64 -1.14
CA ASN A 247 26.03 15.30 0.08
C ASN A 247 25.09 14.48 0.99
N ALA A 248 25.12 13.16 0.78
CA ALA A 248 24.46 12.13 1.55
C ALA A 248 24.98 12.11 3.00
N ALA A 249 24.52 13.04 3.84
CA ALA A 249 24.57 12.87 5.28
C ALA A 249 23.91 11.53 5.65
N GLN A 250 24.57 10.78 6.54
CA GLN A 250 24.37 9.38 6.93
C GLN A 250 22.92 8.84 6.87
N THR A 251 22.46 8.36 5.70
CA THR A 251 21.11 7.80 5.57
C THR A 251 21.00 6.31 5.92
N ARG A 252 22.01 5.75 6.59
CA ARG A 252 22.18 4.31 6.84
C ARG A 252 21.04 3.73 7.67
N ASP A 253 20.45 4.51 8.57
CA ASP A 253 19.40 4.03 9.47
C ASP A 253 18.02 4.65 9.16
N GLU A 254 17.91 5.38 8.05
CA GLU A 254 16.67 6.06 7.67
C GLU A 254 15.72 5.18 6.87
N THR A 255 14.43 5.26 7.21
CA THR A 255 13.35 4.78 6.35
C THR A 255 12.99 5.84 5.30
N LYS A 256 13.12 5.48 4.02
CA LYS A 256 12.73 6.31 2.87
C LYS A 256 11.48 5.73 2.23
N VAL A 257 10.65 6.57 1.63
CA VAL A 257 9.42 6.14 0.95
C VAL A 257 9.61 6.29 -0.54
N TYR A 258 9.18 5.32 -1.35
CA TYR A 258 9.11 5.48 -2.80
C TYR A 258 7.70 5.22 -3.31
N THR A 259 7.34 5.92 -4.37
CA THR A 259 6.09 5.74 -5.09
C THR A 259 6.39 5.35 -6.53
N GLY A 260 5.66 4.40 -7.09
CA GLY A 260 5.77 3.99 -8.48
C GLY A 260 4.42 3.96 -9.16
N VAL A 261 4.44 4.08 -10.49
CA VAL A 261 3.27 3.90 -11.35
C VAL A 261 3.55 2.78 -12.31
N VAL A 262 2.67 1.78 -12.33
CA VAL A 262 2.72 0.61 -13.19
C VAL A 262 1.55 0.69 -14.18
N ASP A 263 1.84 0.54 -15.47
CA ASP A 263 0.81 0.33 -16.47
C ASP A 263 0.26 -1.08 -16.34
N LEU A 264 -1.07 -1.22 -16.18
CA LEU A 264 -1.70 -2.52 -15.96
C LEU A 264 -1.80 -3.38 -17.23
N THR A 265 -1.70 -2.77 -18.41
CA THR A 265 -1.81 -3.47 -19.69
C THR A 265 -0.53 -4.24 -19.95
N SER A 266 0.60 -3.53 -20.04
CA SER A 266 1.93 -4.09 -20.27
C SER A 266 2.56 -4.67 -19.00
N PHE A 267 2.04 -4.33 -17.82
CA PHE A 267 2.64 -4.66 -16.53
C PHE A 267 4.10 -4.18 -16.43
N THR A 268 4.32 -2.91 -16.77
CA THR A 268 5.64 -2.27 -16.72
C THR A 268 5.63 -1.02 -15.86
N VAL A 269 6.75 -0.73 -15.20
CA VAL A 269 6.92 0.52 -14.45
C VAL A 269 7.07 1.69 -15.42
N GLU A 270 6.14 2.64 -15.37
CA GLU A 270 6.18 3.86 -16.18
C GLU A 270 7.13 4.90 -15.56
N ARG A 271 6.96 5.15 -14.26
CA ARG A 271 7.71 6.16 -13.51
C ARG A 271 7.75 5.83 -12.02
N GLY A 272 8.73 6.41 -11.32
CA GLY A 272 8.83 6.32 -9.87
C GLY A 272 9.46 7.57 -9.27
N GLN A 273 9.24 7.78 -7.98
CA GLN A 273 9.77 8.88 -7.22
C GLN A 273 10.16 8.41 -5.81
N LEU A 274 11.32 8.85 -5.34
CA LEU A 274 11.76 8.67 -3.97
C LEU A 274 11.44 9.92 -3.15
N SER A 275 10.90 9.74 -1.95
CA SER A 275 10.62 10.78 -0.97
C SER A 275 11.55 10.58 0.23
N VAL A 276 12.42 11.56 0.44
CA VAL A 276 13.41 11.59 1.53
C VAL A 276 13.11 12.80 2.40
N THR A 277 12.98 12.57 3.70
CA THR A 277 12.70 13.65 4.65
C THR A 277 13.98 14.08 5.33
N ARG A 278 14.15 15.39 5.56
CA ARG A 278 15.32 15.99 6.19
C ARG A 278 14.92 16.80 7.42
N LEU A 279 15.76 16.82 8.44
CA LEU A 279 15.69 17.73 9.59
C LEU A 279 16.35 19.06 9.21
N PRO A 280 15.77 20.22 9.53
CA PRO A 280 16.46 21.48 9.31
C PRO A 280 17.70 21.57 10.23
N SER A 281 18.84 22.04 9.69
CA SER A 281 20.02 22.38 10.49
C SER A 281 20.45 23.83 10.24
N THR A 282 20.97 24.49 11.27
CA THR A 282 21.28 25.92 11.31
C THR A 282 22.48 26.34 10.44
N GLY A 283 23.13 25.40 9.74
CA GLY A 283 24.34 25.67 8.96
C GLY A 283 24.50 24.85 7.68
N GLY A 284 23.48 24.12 7.22
CA GLY A 284 23.62 23.36 5.97
C GLY A 284 22.63 22.22 5.76
N LEU A 285 23.12 21.17 5.10
CA LEU A 285 22.36 20.01 4.65
C LEU A 285 21.86 19.21 5.85
N GLY A 286 20.57 19.30 6.12
CA GLY A 286 19.90 18.61 7.20
C GLY A 286 20.19 17.12 7.33
N ASP A 287 20.28 16.62 8.57
CA ASP A 287 20.27 15.19 8.88
C ASP A 287 19.02 14.54 8.28
N GLY A 288 19.10 13.31 7.80
CA GLY A 288 17.89 12.69 7.29
C GLY A 288 16.98 12.19 8.42
N ASN A 289 15.73 11.96 8.05
CA ASN A 289 14.64 11.64 8.95
C ASN A 289 13.87 10.45 8.38
N SER A 290 13.41 9.56 9.25
CA SER A 290 12.63 8.40 8.85
C SER A 290 11.18 8.77 8.52
N ASN A 291 10.75 8.32 7.35
CA ASN A 291 9.38 8.43 6.88
C ASN A 291 8.80 7.03 6.62
N PHE A 292 7.69 6.70 7.27
CA PHE A 292 7.07 5.37 7.18
C PHE A 292 5.79 5.43 6.32
N PRO A 293 5.68 4.62 5.26
CA PRO A 293 4.50 4.64 4.39
C PRO A 293 3.26 4.15 5.13
N LYS A 294 2.11 4.78 4.88
CA LYS A 294 0.82 4.39 5.48
C LYS A 294 -0.27 4.14 4.45
N THR A 295 -0.46 5.05 3.51
CA THR A 295 -1.54 4.97 2.51
C THR A 295 -1.12 5.62 1.19
N ILE A 296 -1.71 5.16 0.10
CA ILE A 296 -1.62 5.73 -1.23
C ILE A 296 -3.01 5.79 -1.85
N TYR A 297 -3.30 6.87 -2.54
CA TYR A 297 -4.55 7.10 -3.25
C TYR A 297 -4.28 7.90 -4.51
N SER A 298 -5.11 7.77 -5.53
CA SER A 298 -5.05 8.56 -6.75
C SER A 298 -6.46 8.88 -7.24
N ASP A 299 -6.70 10.12 -7.62
CA ASP A 299 -7.95 10.53 -8.28
C ASP A 299 -7.88 10.40 -9.81
N GLY A 300 -6.78 9.82 -10.33
CA GLY A 300 -6.49 9.72 -11.76
C GLY A 300 -5.62 10.86 -12.30
N THR A 301 -5.56 12.00 -11.61
CA THR A 301 -4.71 13.15 -11.96
C THR A 301 -3.53 13.25 -11.01
N ASP A 302 -3.81 13.27 -9.72
CA ASP A 302 -2.85 13.42 -8.64
C ASP A 302 -2.69 12.13 -7.84
N ILE A 303 -1.51 11.98 -7.22
CA ILE A 303 -1.19 10.87 -6.31
C ILE A 303 -1.02 11.43 -4.92
N PHE A 304 -1.81 10.92 -3.98
CA PHE A 304 -1.79 11.30 -2.58
C PHE A 304 -1.11 10.21 -1.78
N VAL A 305 -0.02 10.56 -1.09
CA VAL A 305 0.75 9.63 -0.26
C VAL A 305 0.66 10.08 1.19
N GLY A 306 0.13 9.21 2.05
CA GLY A 306 0.13 9.41 3.48
C GLY A 306 1.25 8.62 4.15
N SER A 307 2.04 9.30 4.98
CA SER A 307 3.17 8.71 5.68
C SER A 307 3.32 9.28 7.10
N LYS A 308 3.96 8.52 8.01
CA LYS A 308 4.28 8.96 9.37
C LYS A 308 5.76 9.31 9.44
N ARG A 309 6.09 10.53 9.86
CA ARG A 309 7.47 10.93 10.18
C ARG A 309 7.75 10.70 11.66
N LEU A 310 8.95 10.29 12.01
CA LEU A 310 9.43 10.23 13.40
C LEU A 310 10.49 11.33 13.59
N PHE A 311 10.07 12.52 14.04
CA PHE A 311 11.03 13.50 14.54
C PHE A 311 11.46 13.07 15.94
N GLU A 312 12.75 12.85 16.18
CA GLU A 312 13.23 12.61 17.54
C GLU A 312 13.07 13.87 18.39
N LYS A 313 12.69 13.63 19.66
CA LYS A 313 12.27 14.56 20.73
C LYS A 313 10.93 15.30 20.55
N GLY A 314 9.85 14.58 20.86
CA GLY A 314 8.88 15.09 21.83
C GLY A 314 7.63 15.81 21.31
N GLN A 315 7.43 16.03 20.01
CA GLN A 315 6.17 16.60 19.52
C GLN A 315 5.67 15.94 18.23
N LEU A 316 4.44 15.42 18.33
CA LEU A 316 3.65 14.85 17.25
C LEU A 316 3.06 15.99 16.42
N GLN A 317 3.40 16.07 15.13
CA GLN A 317 2.69 16.92 14.16
C GLN A 317 2.35 16.04 12.93
N PRO A 318 1.08 15.95 12.51
CA PRO A 318 0.70 15.18 11.32
C PRO A 318 0.83 16.00 10.02
N GLN A 319 1.15 15.26 8.95
CA GLN A 319 0.91 15.53 7.52
C GLN A 319 1.80 16.57 6.82
N VAL A 320 2.61 16.10 5.87
CA VAL A 320 3.18 16.92 4.78
C VAL A 320 2.38 16.68 3.52
N ARG A 321 1.73 17.73 3.00
CA ARG A 321 1.19 17.76 1.64
C ARG A 321 2.35 17.88 0.65
N LEU A 322 2.58 16.87 -0.17
CA LEU A 322 3.34 17.03 -1.40
C LEU A 322 2.35 17.50 -2.48
N ARG A 323 2.36 18.80 -2.82
CA ARG A 323 1.76 19.27 -4.08
C ARG A 323 2.75 18.95 -5.20
N GLY A 324 2.45 17.97 -6.03
CA GLY A 324 3.09 17.87 -7.35
C GLY A 324 2.40 18.86 -8.28
N ALA A 325 3.05 19.97 -8.62
CA ALA A 325 2.57 20.80 -9.71
C ALA A 325 2.90 20.09 -11.02
N ILE A 326 1.90 19.50 -11.67
CA ILE A 326 2.00 19.05 -13.06
C ILE A 326 1.53 20.20 -13.93
N SER A 327 2.44 21.09 -14.35
CA SER A 327 2.17 21.99 -15.46
C SER A 327 2.43 21.25 -16.77
N ASN A 328 1.38 21.08 -17.59
CA ASN A 328 1.55 20.77 -19.01
C ASN A 328 2.44 21.85 -19.65
N PRO A 329 3.50 21.50 -20.40
CA PRO A 329 4.17 22.49 -21.23
C PRO A 329 3.20 22.86 -22.36
N LYS A 330 2.59 24.05 -22.28
CA LYS A 330 2.00 24.68 -23.45
C LYS A 330 3.15 25.01 -24.41
N THR A 331 3.06 24.45 -25.61
CA THR A 331 3.87 24.78 -26.78
C THR A 331 3.95 26.31 -26.94
N PRO A 332 5.15 26.91 -27.09
CA PRO A 332 5.24 28.30 -27.47
C PRO A 332 4.80 28.41 -28.94
N ILE A 333 3.69 29.12 -29.17
CA ILE A 333 3.38 29.67 -30.48
C ILE A 333 4.28 30.90 -30.62
N LEU A 334 5.24 30.82 -31.53
CA LEU A 334 6.03 31.96 -31.99
C LEU A 334 5.12 32.87 -32.81
N SER A 335 5.06 34.14 -32.41
CA SER A 335 4.77 35.27 -33.30
C SER A 335 5.95 36.22 -33.23
#